data_AF-A0A1I3GGM4-F1
#
_entry.id   AF-A0A1I3GGM4-F1
#
_cell.length_a   1.000
_cell.length_b   1.000
_cell.length_c   1.000
_cell.angle_alpha   90.00
_cell.angle_beta   90.00
_cell.angle_gamma   90.00
#
_symmetry.space_group_name_H-M   'P 1'
#
loop_
_entity.id
_entity.type
_entity.pdbx_description
1 polymer ?
#
loop_
_entity_poly.entity_id
_entity_poly.type
_entity_poly.pdbx_seq_one_letter_code
_entity_poly.pdbx_strand_id
1 'polypeptide(L)'
;MPRKSRLIASTLVAAIAAAGFGFAQAADVEPRIDDPISLRQNMMKDAGAAVGIMGAIAKGEAEFEPRAVKAALLTLNAVALGFPSQFPEGAISEASEAAPAIWEDRAGFEAAAAKFIADSQQAKTMPATNADEMKAAMGVVASNCRACHEKYRVQKN
;
A
#
# COMPACT_ATOMS: atom_id res chain seq x y z
N MET A 1 1.93 -52.80 55.65
CA MET A 1 2.94 -53.67 54.99
C MET A 1 2.26 -54.43 53.83
N PRO A 2 2.92 -54.75 52.71
CA PRO A 2 3.38 -53.88 51.63
C PRO A 2 2.68 -54.12 50.26
N ARG A 3 2.55 -53.03 49.50
CA ARG A 3 2.84 -52.81 48.05
C ARG A 3 2.77 -53.99 47.04
N LYS A 4 1.90 -53.84 46.03
CA LYS A 4 2.11 -54.22 44.60
C LYS A 4 1.37 -53.15 43.74
N SER A 5 2.03 -52.13 43.16
CA SER A 5 2.66 -52.10 41.82
C SER A 5 1.83 -52.84 40.75
N ARG A 6 1.50 -52.32 39.56
CA ARG A 6 1.82 -51.06 38.86
C ARG A 6 1.08 -51.10 37.49
N LEU A 7 0.71 -49.92 36.95
CA LEU A 7 0.50 -49.60 35.51
C LEU A 7 -0.82 -50.14 34.88
N ILE A 8 -1.52 -49.49 33.93
CA ILE A 8 -1.07 -48.87 32.68
C ILE A 8 -2.09 -47.81 32.15
N ALA A 9 -1.53 -46.73 31.59
CA ALA A 9 -2.02 -45.82 30.54
C ALA A 9 -3.26 -44.93 30.75
N SER A 10 -3.01 -43.67 31.15
CA SER A 10 -3.81 -42.52 30.73
C SER A 10 -3.13 -41.87 29.52
N THR A 11 -3.73 -41.98 28.34
CA THR A 11 -3.35 -41.20 27.15
C THR A 11 -3.76 -39.74 27.35
N LEU A 12 -2.78 -38.87 27.57
CA LEU A 12 -2.94 -37.42 27.53
C LEU A 12 -2.97 -36.98 26.06
N VAL A 13 -4.11 -36.52 25.55
CA VAL A 13 -4.18 -35.75 24.30
C VAL A 13 -4.20 -34.28 24.69
N ALA A 14 -3.04 -33.63 24.64
CA ALA A 14 -2.94 -32.19 24.75
C ALA A 14 -3.20 -31.58 23.36
N ALA A 15 -4.43 -31.11 23.12
CA ALA A 15 -4.74 -30.29 21.97
C ALA A 15 -4.26 -28.86 22.25
N ILE A 16 -3.24 -28.43 21.52
CA ILE A 16 -2.69 -27.08 21.55
C ILE A 16 -3.74 -26.12 20.96
N ALA A 17 -4.18 -25.16 21.77
CA ALA A 17 -4.98 -24.04 21.32
C ALA A 17 -4.14 -23.13 20.43
N ALA A 18 -4.42 -23.12 19.12
CA ALA A 18 -3.92 -22.10 18.22
C ALA A 18 -4.70 -20.81 18.47
N ALA A 19 -4.08 -19.86 19.15
CA ALA A 19 -4.51 -18.47 19.17
C ALA A 19 -4.31 -17.88 17.76
N GLY A 20 -5.34 -17.98 16.93
CA GLY A 20 -5.37 -17.33 15.63
C GLY A 20 -5.44 -15.82 15.80
N PHE A 21 -4.40 -15.12 15.36
CA PHE A 21 -4.46 -13.71 15.02
C PHE A 21 -5.60 -13.51 14.02
N GLY A 22 -6.68 -12.85 14.44
CA GLY A 22 -7.79 -12.50 13.57
C GLY A 22 -7.35 -11.41 12.59
N PHE A 23 -7.03 -11.80 11.36
CA PHE A 23 -7.13 -10.87 10.23
C PHE A 23 -8.62 -10.70 9.94
N ALA A 24 -9.13 -9.50 10.18
CA ALA A 24 -10.44 -9.11 9.68
C ALA A 24 -10.41 -9.23 8.15
N GLN A 25 -11.15 -10.18 7.61
CA GLN A 25 -11.38 -10.34 6.18
C GLN A 25 -12.22 -9.13 5.72
N ALA A 26 -11.57 -8.10 5.19
CA ALA A 26 -12.28 -7.17 4.31
C ALA A 26 -12.80 -7.99 3.12
N ALA A 27 -14.03 -7.75 2.68
CA ALA A 27 -14.56 -8.43 1.50
C ALA A 27 -13.70 -8.03 0.29
N ASP A 28 -12.78 -8.92 -0.08
CA ASP A 28 -11.88 -8.74 -1.22
C ASP A 28 -12.72 -8.80 -2.51
N VAL A 29 -13.00 -7.62 -3.08
CA VAL A 29 -13.34 -7.54 -4.50
C VAL A 29 -12.04 -7.77 -5.25
N GLU A 30 -11.85 -8.99 -5.73
CA GLU A 30 -10.70 -9.37 -6.57
C GLU A 30 -10.52 -8.33 -7.69
N PRO A 31 -9.31 -7.75 -7.87
CA PRO A 31 -9.05 -6.85 -8.99
C PRO A 31 -9.33 -7.60 -10.29
N ARG A 32 -10.33 -7.17 -11.05
CA ARG A 32 -10.52 -7.70 -12.40
C ARG A 32 -9.60 -6.95 -13.35
N ILE A 33 -8.79 -7.68 -14.12
CA ILE A 33 -7.81 -7.11 -15.04
C ILE A 33 -8.47 -6.31 -16.19
N ASP A 34 -9.75 -6.56 -16.47
CA ASP A 34 -10.57 -5.84 -17.44
C ASP A 34 -11.33 -4.63 -16.85
N ASP A 35 -11.12 -4.31 -15.57
CA ASP A 35 -11.80 -3.22 -14.87
C ASP A 35 -10.80 -2.12 -14.44
N PRO A 36 -10.62 -1.06 -15.25
CA PRO A 36 -9.67 0.00 -14.95
C PRO A 36 -10.00 0.76 -13.66
N ILE A 37 -11.26 0.76 -13.22
CA ILE A 37 -11.68 1.42 -11.97
C ILE A 37 -11.20 0.61 -10.77
N SER A 38 -11.44 -0.70 -10.78
CA SER A 38 -10.96 -1.61 -9.73
C SER A 38 -9.42 -1.61 -9.67
N LEU A 39 -8.76 -1.68 -10.83
CA LEU A 39 -7.30 -1.65 -10.92
C LEU A 39 -6.71 -0.38 -10.30
N ARG A 40 -7.13 0.81 -10.74
CA ARG A 40 -6.56 2.06 -10.21
C ARG A 40 -6.81 2.24 -8.71
N GLN A 41 -7.95 1.78 -8.20
CA GLN A 41 -8.25 1.81 -6.77
C GLN A 41 -7.31 0.91 -5.97
N ASN A 42 -7.07 -0.31 -6.43
CA ASN A 42 -6.14 -1.23 -5.77
C ASN A 42 -4.69 -0.72 -5.85
N MET A 43 -4.27 -0.16 -6.99
CA MET A 43 -2.96 0.49 -7.11
C MET A 43 -2.78 1.65 -6.10
N MET A 44 -3.83 2.43 -5.84
CA MET A 44 -3.79 3.49 -4.82
C MET A 44 -3.80 2.94 -3.40
N LYS A 45 -4.46 1.79 -3.14
CA LYS A 45 -4.33 1.09 -1.86
C LYS A 45 -2.90 0.62 -1.63
N ASP A 46 -2.25 0.06 -2.65
CA ASP A 46 -0.84 -0.38 -2.58
C ASP A 46 0.10 0.80 -2.31
N ALA A 47 -0.11 1.93 -3.00
CA ALA A 47 0.64 3.16 -2.73
C ALA A 47 0.39 3.67 -1.30
N GLY A 48 -0.86 3.64 -0.83
CA GLY A 48 -1.23 4.01 0.54
C GLY A 48 -0.55 3.13 1.58
N ALA A 49 -0.50 1.81 1.37
CA ALA A 49 0.19 0.87 2.25
C ALA A 49 1.71 1.12 2.26
N ALA A 50 2.32 1.36 1.11
CA ALA A 50 3.74 1.69 1.00
C ALA A 50 4.10 2.99 1.75
N VAL A 51 3.29 4.04 1.60
CA VAL A 51 3.45 5.28 2.37
C VAL A 51 3.21 5.03 3.86
N GLY A 52 2.25 4.16 4.22
CA GLY A 52 1.95 3.79 5.60
C GLY A 52 3.15 3.20 6.35
N ILE A 53 3.90 2.30 5.70
CA ILE A 53 5.13 1.71 6.25
C ILE A 53 6.15 2.82 6.59
N MET A 54 6.44 3.68 5.62
CA MET A 54 7.39 4.79 5.81
C MET A 54 6.89 5.82 6.84
N GLY A 55 5.58 6.07 6.87
CA GLY A 55 4.92 6.96 7.81
C GLY A 55 5.02 6.48 9.25
N ALA A 56 4.80 5.19 9.51
CA ALA A 56 4.96 4.60 10.84
C ALA A 56 6.41 4.75 11.35
N ILE A 57 7.40 4.50 10.49
CA ILE A 57 8.82 4.71 10.83
C ILE A 57 9.10 6.20 11.10
N ALA A 58 8.58 7.10 10.26
CA ALA A 58 8.79 8.55 10.42
C ALA A 58 8.19 9.11 11.73
N LYS A 59 7.11 8.50 12.23
CA LYS A 59 6.48 8.83 13.52
C LYS A 59 7.11 8.12 14.72
N GLY A 60 8.05 7.20 14.51
CA GLY A 60 8.63 6.37 15.58
C GLY A 60 7.69 5.25 16.07
N GLU A 61 6.63 4.94 15.32
CA GLU A 61 5.68 3.86 15.61
C GLU A 61 6.21 2.49 15.13
N ALA A 62 7.23 2.49 14.27
CA ALA A 62 7.91 1.29 13.79
C ALA A 62 9.43 1.53 13.72
N GLU A 63 10.21 0.46 13.95
CA GLU A 63 11.65 0.49 13.74
C GLU A 63 12.00 0.55 12.26
N PHE A 64 13.12 1.20 11.94
CA PHE A 64 13.61 1.26 10.58
C PHE A 64 14.09 -0.12 10.10
N GLU A 65 13.49 -0.63 9.03
CA GLU A 65 13.93 -1.85 8.35
C GLU A 65 14.24 -1.54 6.87
N PRO A 66 15.51 -1.70 6.42
CA PRO A 66 15.94 -1.27 5.09
C PRO A 66 15.17 -1.95 3.94
N ARG A 67 14.81 -3.24 4.08
CA ARG A 67 14.14 -3.98 2.99
C ARG A 67 12.69 -3.54 2.83
N ALA A 68 11.98 -3.26 3.91
CA ALA A 68 10.63 -2.75 3.93
C ALA A 68 10.56 -1.35 3.32
N VAL A 69 11.51 -0.47 3.67
CA VAL A 69 11.63 0.86 3.05
C VAL A 69 11.93 0.74 1.56
N LYS A 70 12.88 -0.13 1.18
CA LYS A 70 13.19 -0.35 -0.24
C LYS A 70 12.00 -0.89 -1.00
N ALA A 71 11.27 -1.85 -0.44
CA ALA A 71 10.06 -2.42 -1.03
C ALA A 71 8.97 -1.35 -1.20
N ALA A 72 8.74 -0.52 -0.17
CA ALA A 72 7.77 0.58 -0.25
C ALA A 72 8.09 1.58 -1.38
N LEU A 73 9.37 1.99 -1.52
CA LEU A 73 9.80 2.88 -2.59
C LEU A 73 9.65 2.23 -3.98
N LEU A 74 9.92 0.93 -4.10
CA LEU A 74 9.71 0.18 -5.34
C LEU A 74 8.22 0.08 -5.69
N THR A 75 7.35 -0.19 -4.72
CA THR A 75 5.89 -0.22 -4.91
C THR A 75 5.38 1.12 -5.41
N LEU A 76 5.82 2.23 -4.80
CA LEU A 76 5.41 3.57 -5.25
C LEU A 76 5.79 3.84 -6.71
N ASN A 77 7.00 3.44 -7.12
CA ASN A 77 7.41 3.60 -8.50
C ASN A 77 6.64 2.67 -9.47
N ALA A 78 6.36 1.43 -9.06
CA ALA A 78 5.54 0.51 -9.87
C ALA A 78 4.12 1.07 -10.08
N VAL A 79 3.52 1.62 -9.01
CA VAL A 79 2.23 2.30 -9.09
C VAL A 79 2.31 3.52 -10.02
N ALA A 80 3.34 4.37 -9.87
CA ALA A 80 3.52 5.54 -10.72
C ALA A 80 3.57 5.19 -12.22
N LEU A 81 4.24 4.09 -12.56
CA LEU A 81 4.40 3.64 -13.95
C LEU A 81 3.10 3.11 -14.56
N GLY A 82 2.25 2.43 -13.80
CA GLY A 82 1.03 1.82 -14.33
C GLY A 82 -0.24 2.68 -14.16
N PHE A 83 -0.34 3.46 -13.09
CA PHE A 83 -1.57 4.15 -12.69
C PHE A 83 -2.17 5.08 -13.75
N PRO A 84 -1.38 5.89 -14.49
CA PRO A 84 -1.93 6.85 -15.45
C PRO A 84 -2.72 6.18 -16.59
N SER A 85 -2.39 4.93 -16.93
CA SER A 85 -3.09 4.17 -17.98
C SER A 85 -4.49 3.68 -17.59
N GLN A 86 -4.85 3.78 -16.31
CA GLN A 86 -6.10 3.27 -15.76
C GLN A 86 -7.25 4.31 -15.78
N PHE A 87 -7.10 5.35 -16.60
CA PHE A 87 -8.08 6.42 -16.80
C PHE A 87 -8.54 6.53 -18.27
N PRO A 88 -9.02 5.44 -18.90
CA PRO A 88 -9.62 5.54 -20.22
C PRO A 88 -10.89 6.40 -20.17
N GLU A 89 -11.31 6.92 -21.32
CA GLU A 89 -12.59 7.61 -21.43
C GLU A 89 -13.75 6.70 -21.02
N GLY A 90 -14.78 7.27 -20.40
CA GLY A 90 -15.95 6.53 -19.95
C GLY A 90 -15.77 5.65 -18.71
N ALA A 91 -14.56 5.52 -18.15
CA ALA A 91 -14.32 4.79 -16.90
C ALA A 91 -14.73 5.60 -15.66
N ILE A 92 -16.04 5.88 -15.56
CA ILE A 92 -16.69 6.65 -14.49
C ILE A 92 -17.66 5.73 -13.75
N SER A 93 -17.70 5.82 -12.42
CA SER A 93 -18.60 5.08 -11.55
C SER A 93 -18.79 5.87 -10.26
N GLU A 94 -19.95 5.76 -9.62
CA GLU A 94 -20.24 6.32 -8.29
C GLU A 94 -19.28 5.80 -7.20
N ALA A 95 -18.71 4.61 -7.41
CA ALA A 95 -17.70 4.06 -6.51
C ALA A 95 -16.31 4.71 -6.70
N SER A 96 -16.10 5.50 -7.76
CA SER A 96 -14.81 6.08 -8.10
C SER A 96 -14.63 7.46 -7.47
N GLU A 97 -13.43 7.71 -6.95
CA GLU A 97 -13.02 9.03 -6.47
C GLU A 97 -12.28 9.84 -7.54
N ALA A 98 -12.23 9.36 -8.78
CA ALA A 98 -11.64 10.10 -9.89
C ALA A 98 -12.51 11.32 -10.24
N ALA A 99 -11.94 12.52 -10.16
CA ALA A 99 -12.67 13.74 -10.50
C ALA A 99 -12.79 13.92 -12.03
N PRO A 100 -13.89 14.53 -12.54
CA PRO A 100 -14.04 14.87 -13.97
C PRO A 100 -12.85 15.63 -14.57
N ALA A 101 -12.18 16.44 -13.74
CA ALA A 101 -10.98 17.19 -14.09
C ALA A 101 -9.85 16.36 -14.73
N ILE A 102 -9.79 15.04 -14.49
CA ILE A 102 -8.80 14.15 -15.13
C ILE A 102 -9.01 14.08 -16.66
N TRP A 103 -10.26 14.09 -17.10
CA TRP A 103 -10.60 14.03 -18.52
C TRP A 103 -10.71 15.43 -19.14
N GLU A 104 -11.15 16.43 -18.38
CA GLU A 104 -11.21 17.83 -18.84
C GLU A 104 -9.83 18.47 -18.99
N ASP A 105 -8.89 18.14 -18.10
CA ASP A 105 -7.50 18.60 -18.12
C ASP A 105 -6.55 17.40 -18.24
N ARG A 106 -6.70 16.65 -19.34
CA ARG A 106 -5.89 15.46 -19.62
C ARG A 106 -4.40 15.77 -19.64
N ALA A 107 -4.00 16.86 -20.27
CA ALA A 107 -2.60 17.27 -20.36
C ALA A 107 -2.00 17.57 -18.97
N GLY A 108 -2.74 18.27 -18.10
CA GLY A 108 -2.29 18.51 -16.73
C GLY A 108 -2.19 17.23 -15.90
N PHE A 109 -3.13 16.31 -16.06
CA PHE A 109 -3.09 15.01 -15.38
C PHE A 109 -1.86 14.20 -15.82
N GLU A 110 -1.60 14.12 -17.13
CA GLU A 110 -0.44 13.44 -17.68
C GLU A 110 0.88 14.08 -17.24
N ALA A 111 0.94 15.41 -17.14
CA ALA A 111 2.10 16.11 -16.61
C ALA A 111 2.34 15.80 -15.12
N ALA A 112 1.29 15.78 -14.30
CA ALA A 112 1.38 15.40 -12.89
C ALA A 112 1.82 13.93 -12.73
N ALA A 113 1.30 13.04 -13.56
CA ALA A 113 1.69 11.64 -13.62
C ALA A 113 3.17 11.47 -14.03
N ALA A 114 3.62 12.17 -15.07
CA ALA A 114 5.01 12.14 -15.52
C ALA A 114 5.97 12.63 -14.41
N LYS A 115 5.59 13.67 -13.68
CA LYS A 115 6.35 14.15 -12.53
C LYS A 115 6.41 13.09 -11.42
N PHE A 116 5.28 12.43 -11.10
CA PHE A 116 5.27 11.34 -10.12
C PHE A 116 6.15 10.16 -10.56
N ILE A 117 6.16 9.80 -11.84
CA ILE A 117 7.05 8.76 -12.40
C ILE A 117 8.52 9.15 -12.18
N ALA A 118 8.91 10.38 -12.54
CA ALA A 118 10.27 10.86 -12.38
C ALA A 118 10.71 10.90 -10.91
N ASP A 119 9.88 11.46 -10.04
CA ASP A 119 10.17 11.63 -8.61
C ASP A 119 10.21 10.29 -7.87
N SER A 120 9.32 9.35 -8.19
CA SER A 120 9.35 8.00 -7.63
C SER A 120 10.55 7.20 -8.12
N GLN A 121 10.96 7.39 -9.37
CA GLN A 121 12.18 6.80 -9.94
C GLN A 121 13.42 7.33 -9.21
N GLN A 122 13.48 8.64 -8.94
CA GLN A 122 14.54 9.24 -8.13
C GLN A 122 14.52 8.65 -6.72
N ALA A 123 13.38 8.71 -6.03
CA ALA A 123 13.25 8.27 -4.64
C ALA A 123 13.66 6.82 -4.44
N LYS A 124 13.29 5.88 -5.33
CA LYS A 124 13.71 4.48 -5.22
C LYS A 124 15.21 4.25 -5.41
N THR A 125 15.94 5.20 -6.01
CA THR A 125 17.39 5.13 -6.21
C THR A 125 18.19 5.83 -5.12
N MET A 126 17.54 6.68 -4.31
CA MET A 126 18.18 7.34 -3.19
C MET A 126 18.65 6.33 -2.14
N PRO A 127 19.75 6.61 -1.43
CA PRO A 127 20.07 5.92 -0.19
C PRO A 127 18.89 6.04 0.78
N ALA A 128 18.58 4.94 1.44
CA ALA A 128 17.61 4.88 2.52
C ALA A 128 18.14 3.86 3.52
N THR A 129 19.27 4.17 4.14
CA THR A 129 19.98 3.31 5.11
C THR A 129 19.63 3.63 6.56
N ASN A 130 18.91 4.72 6.78
CA ASN A 130 18.37 5.14 8.06
C ASN A 130 17.05 5.92 7.87
N ALA A 131 16.39 6.26 8.98
CA ALA A 131 15.09 6.92 8.96
C ALA A 131 15.12 8.33 8.31
N ASP A 132 16.22 9.07 8.43
CA ASP A 132 16.29 10.43 7.89
C ASP A 132 16.51 10.42 6.37
N GLU A 133 17.34 9.51 5.86
CA GLU A 133 17.46 9.25 4.43
C GLU A 133 16.15 8.76 3.81
N MET A 134 15.42 7.89 4.52
CA MET A 134 14.08 7.46 4.11
C MET A 134 13.11 8.64 4.04
N LYS A 135 13.09 9.53 5.05
CA LYS A 135 12.24 10.74 5.04
C LYS A 135 12.58 11.65 3.86
N ALA A 136 13.86 11.79 3.51
CA ALA A 136 14.26 12.55 2.34
C ALA A 136 13.70 11.94 1.04
N ALA A 137 13.81 10.63 0.86
CA ALA A 137 13.22 9.93 -0.29
C ALA A 137 11.69 10.04 -0.33
N MET A 138 11.01 9.90 0.81
CA MET A 138 9.57 10.09 0.93
C MET A 138 9.14 11.52 0.59
N GLY A 139 9.92 12.52 1.01
CA GLY A 139 9.66 13.94 0.77
C GLY A 139 9.63 14.30 -0.72
N VAL A 140 10.49 13.67 -1.54
CA VAL A 140 10.49 13.84 -3.01
C VAL A 140 9.13 13.46 -3.60
N VAL A 141 8.51 12.39 -3.10
CA VAL A 141 7.25 11.88 -3.64
C VAL A 141 6.02 12.60 -3.06
N ALA A 142 6.06 13.01 -1.80
CA ALA A 142 4.88 13.48 -1.04
C ALA A 142 4.12 14.65 -1.70
N SER A 143 4.84 15.57 -2.34
CA SER A 143 4.26 16.70 -3.07
C SER A 143 3.34 16.28 -4.23
N ASN A 144 3.68 15.18 -4.90
CA ASN A 144 2.90 14.65 -6.03
C ASN A 144 1.55 14.12 -5.55
N CYS A 145 1.54 13.41 -4.41
CA CYS A 145 0.32 12.88 -3.80
C CYS A 145 -0.66 14.01 -3.50
N ARG A 146 -0.17 15.08 -2.86
CA ARG A 146 -0.99 16.25 -2.52
C ARG A 146 -1.51 16.94 -3.78
N ALA A 147 -0.63 17.33 -4.69
CA ALA A 147 -1.01 18.09 -5.88
C ALA A 147 -2.01 17.32 -6.77
N CYS A 148 -1.82 16.01 -6.91
CA CYS A 148 -2.73 15.17 -7.68
C CYS A 148 -4.09 15.03 -6.97
N HIS A 149 -4.11 14.71 -5.67
CA HIS A 149 -5.37 14.53 -4.94
C HIS A 149 -6.16 15.83 -4.77
N GLU A 150 -5.49 16.99 -4.67
CA GLU A 150 -6.17 18.29 -4.58
C GLU A 150 -6.95 18.62 -5.86
N LYS A 151 -6.46 18.21 -7.04
CA LYS A 151 -7.05 18.57 -8.33
C LYS A 151 -7.88 17.46 -8.98
N TYR A 152 -7.45 16.22 -8.84
CA TYR A 152 -7.94 15.09 -9.64
C TYR A 152 -8.68 14.03 -8.82
N ARG A 153 -8.80 14.19 -7.50
CA ARG A 153 -9.58 13.30 -6.64
C ARG A 153 -10.77 14.04 -6.03
N VAL A 154 -11.94 13.42 -6.07
CA VAL A 154 -13.11 13.90 -5.34
C VAL A 154 -12.82 13.81 -3.84
N GLN A 155 -12.94 14.93 -3.13
CA GLN A 155 -12.80 14.94 -1.68
C GLN A 155 -14.10 14.47 -1.04
N LYS A 156 -13.99 13.53 -0.11
CA LYS A 156 -15.11 13.10 0.73
C LYS A 156 -15.09 13.94 2.01
N ASN A 157 -16.22 14.57 2.30
CA ASN A 157 -16.45 15.32 3.54
C ASN A 157 -16.73 14.37 4.71
#